data_AF-B4GN47-F1
#
_entry.id   AF-B4GN47-F1
#
_cell.length_a   1.000
_cell.length_b   1.000
_cell.length_c   1.000
_cell.angle_alpha   90.00
_cell.angle_beta   90.00
_cell.angle_gamma   90.00
#
_symmetry.space_group_name_H-M   'P 1'
#
loop_
_entity.id
_entity.type
_entity.pdbx_description
1 polymer ?
#
loop_
_entity_poly.entity_id
_entity_poly.type
_entity_poly.pdbx_seq_one_letter_code
_entity_poly.pdbx_strand_id
1 'polypeptide(L)'
;MTCDTTAALVAHMCDVVQFYMLPELKEDLDNVQLAPSQFESYHVLLANELPKFYDLVQEFLQKTNNAGHEELRAQIVMLLCELTAAPTVYQLNDGSGNLLRNANKLGRKLSDTWGESMDAHILKNYEKKLQKNCWKRQLGAVHGFARYLEVLRYTKDDKMTTQMLAFSLSVGLNVRECYDFVYKQLGVQIFSIMLKHGDLKDIQELNIHSVIYDHALRSLIIDLDAFTFITRLGYYFTINRGEIEAALATDLTRADQLDACQEVCSSINSSTSYRWAKSILQMLVLESEKLLQGPEVCAELLGQMQRCYLVCILPIPLQALHVHLPEFYTKFVAVLLECMVTHKMAPTVQKLVQRFTEIFSFQLKNCSLHQLPSDLEEYVKALKSLQQTISK
;
A
#
# COMPACT_ATOMS: atom_id res chain seq x y z
N MET A 1 47.96 17.63 6.53
CA MET A 1 47.20 18.91 6.64
C MET A 1 45.82 18.85 5.98
N THR A 2 45.25 17.67 5.69
CA THR A 2 43.93 17.50 5.04
C THR A 2 42.77 17.27 6.03
N CYS A 3 43.06 17.05 7.31
CA CYS A 3 42.06 16.71 8.33
C CYS A 3 41.16 17.90 8.69
N ASP A 4 41.75 19.10 8.86
CA ASP A 4 41.03 20.30 9.30
C ASP A 4 40.00 20.81 8.27
N THR A 5 40.31 20.69 6.98
CA THR A 5 39.39 21.09 5.90
C THR A 5 38.20 20.15 5.75
N THR A 6 38.37 18.85 6.03
CA THR A 6 37.28 17.87 5.94
C THR A 6 36.34 18.01 7.15
N ALA A 7 36.88 18.23 8.36
CA ALA A 7 36.05 18.46 9.54
C ALA A 7 35.21 19.75 9.41
N ALA A 8 35.80 20.85 8.93
CA ALA A 8 35.08 22.09 8.66
C ALA A 8 33.99 21.93 7.59
N LEU A 9 34.28 21.18 6.52
CA LEU A 9 33.30 20.84 5.48
C LEU A 9 32.13 20.03 6.05
N VAL A 10 32.41 19.00 6.86
CA VAL A 10 31.37 18.16 7.48
C VAL A 10 30.47 18.99 8.41
N ALA A 11 31.05 19.84 9.26
CA ALA A 11 30.27 20.71 10.15
C ALA A 11 29.37 21.67 9.35
N HIS A 12 29.93 22.33 8.32
CA HIS A 12 29.16 23.21 7.44
C HIS A 12 28.01 22.46 6.75
N MET A 13 28.26 21.24 6.25
CA MET A 13 27.23 20.42 5.62
C MET A 13 26.12 20.00 6.59
N CYS A 14 26.43 19.70 7.84
CA CYS A 14 25.40 19.40 8.85
C CYS A 14 24.42 20.57 9.00
N ASP A 15 24.92 21.80 9.11
CA ASP A 15 24.09 23.01 9.24
C ASP A 15 23.24 23.22 7.99
N VAL A 16 23.85 23.07 6.81
CA VAL A 16 23.20 23.25 5.51
C VAL A 16 22.09 22.21 5.28
N VAL A 17 22.32 20.95 5.65
CA VAL A 17 21.31 19.88 5.53
C VAL A 17 20.08 20.19 6.39
N GLN A 18 20.28 20.60 7.65
CA GLN A 18 19.17 20.97 8.53
C GLN A 18 18.41 22.19 8.01
N PHE A 19 19.11 23.16 7.41
CA PHE A 19 18.49 24.35 6.84
C PHE A 19 17.58 24.03 5.63
N TYR A 20 17.90 23.01 4.83
CA TYR A 20 17.08 22.62 3.68
C TYR A 20 15.96 21.62 4.02
N MET A 21 15.99 20.96 5.18
CA MET A 21 14.87 20.12 5.63
C MET A 21 13.60 20.94 5.80
N LEU A 22 12.44 20.29 5.65
CA LEU A 22 11.18 21.00 5.81
C LEU A 22 11.04 21.46 7.28
N PRO A 23 10.78 22.76 7.54
CA PRO A 23 10.67 23.26 8.90
C PRO A 23 9.53 22.60 9.68
N GLU A 24 9.74 22.45 10.99
CA GLU A 24 8.69 21.98 11.90
C GLU A 24 7.53 22.98 11.97
N LEU A 25 6.30 22.46 12.06
CA LEU A 25 5.15 23.31 12.30
C LEU A 25 5.21 23.93 13.70
N LYS A 26 4.80 25.20 13.78
CA LYS A 26 4.65 25.92 15.05
C LYS A 26 3.48 25.39 15.89
N GLU A 27 2.49 24.77 15.26
CA GLU A 27 1.31 24.18 15.89
C GLU A 27 1.09 22.78 15.32
N ASP A 28 0.42 21.91 16.06
CA ASP A 28 0.12 20.56 15.59
C ASP A 28 -0.81 20.60 14.37
N LEU A 29 -0.64 19.65 13.46
CA LEU A 29 -1.45 19.50 12.24
C LEU A 29 -2.97 19.47 12.51
N ASP A 30 -3.39 19.07 13.71
CA ASP A 30 -4.80 19.09 14.13
C ASP A 30 -5.40 20.51 14.20
N ASN A 31 -4.55 21.53 14.32
CA ASN A 31 -4.95 22.93 14.48
C ASN A 31 -4.64 23.80 13.25
N VAL A 32 -3.98 23.23 12.23
CA VAL A 32 -3.49 23.98 11.06
C VAL A 32 -4.02 23.36 9.78
N GLN A 33 -4.62 24.19 8.92
CA GLN A 33 -4.95 23.80 7.56
C GLN A 33 -3.76 24.07 6.64
N LEU A 34 -3.22 23.01 6.04
CA LEU A 34 -2.09 23.11 5.11
C LEU A 34 -2.56 23.57 3.73
N ALA A 35 -1.83 24.50 3.12
CA ALA A 35 -2.06 24.96 1.75
C ALA A 35 -0.72 25.08 1.00
N PRO A 36 -0.66 24.75 -0.32
CA PRO A 36 0.57 24.84 -1.09
C PRO A 36 1.24 26.22 -1.05
N SER A 37 0.44 27.30 -1.01
CA SER A 37 0.94 28.68 -0.96
C SER A 37 1.80 28.98 0.27
N GLN A 38 1.62 28.24 1.37
CA GLN A 38 2.42 28.41 2.59
C GLN A 38 3.87 27.96 2.39
N PHE A 39 4.17 27.18 1.34
CA PHE A 39 5.48 26.61 1.07
C PHE A 39 6.23 27.29 -0.09
N GLU A 40 5.64 28.28 -0.76
CA GLU A 40 6.23 28.95 -1.93
C GLU A 40 7.61 29.56 -1.63
N SER A 41 7.74 30.27 -0.50
CA SER A 41 9.03 30.89 -0.12
C SER A 41 10.12 29.84 0.14
N TYR A 42 9.75 28.71 0.73
CA TYR A 42 10.64 27.58 0.94
C TYR A 42 11.05 26.93 -0.40
N HIS A 43 10.10 26.74 -1.32
CA HIS A 43 10.38 26.19 -2.65
C HIS A 43 11.29 27.10 -3.48
N VAL A 44 11.09 28.42 -3.44
CA VAL A 44 11.97 29.39 -4.13
C VAL A 44 13.40 29.32 -3.57
N LEU A 45 13.55 29.21 -2.26
CA LEU A 45 14.85 29.03 -1.62
C LEU A 45 15.53 27.73 -2.08
N LEU A 46 14.80 26.61 -2.04
CA LEU A 46 15.33 25.32 -2.47
C LEU A 46 15.70 25.30 -3.95
N ALA A 47 14.91 25.91 -4.83
CA ALA A 47 15.17 25.95 -6.26
C ALA A 47 16.52 26.62 -6.59
N ASN A 48 16.91 27.62 -5.80
CA ASN A 48 18.16 28.35 -5.99
C ASN A 48 19.36 27.66 -5.33
N GLU A 49 19.16 27.01 -4.18
CA GLU A 49 20.25 26.52 -3.35
C GLU A 49 20.55 25.02 -3.51
N LEU A 50 19.56 24.20 -3.89
CA LEU A 50 19.75 22.76 -4.07
C LEU A 50 20.81 22.39 -5.12
N PRO A 51 20.95 23.09 -6.27
CA PRO A 51 22.03 22.80 -7.21
C PRO A 51 23.42 22.87 -6.56
N LYS A 52 23.67 23.93 -5.77
CA LYS A 52 24.94 24.13 -5.06
C LYS A 52 25.15 23.05 -4.01
N PHE A 53 24.08 22.70 -3.29
CA PHE A 53 24.10 21.61 -2.31
C PHE A 53 24.44 20.26 -2.95
N TYR A 54 23.89 19.96 -4.12
CA TYR A 54 24.20 18.71 -4.83
C TYR A 54 25.67 18.62 -5.24
N ASP A 55 26.25 19.73 -5.71
CA ASP A 55 27.69 19.80 -6.01
C ASP A 55 28.53 19.60 -4.74
N LEU A 56 28.14 20.22 -3.62
CA LEU A 56 28.79 20.06 -2.33
C LEU A 56 28.76 18.60 -1.83
N VAL A 57 27.61 17.92 -1.97
CA VAL A 57 27.47 16.49 -1.61
C VAL A 57 28.36 15.63 -2.50
N GLN A 58 28.46 15.91 -3.81
CA GLN A 58 29.37 15.17 -4.69
C GLN A 58 30.83 15.37 -4.30
N GLU A 59 31.25 16.60 -3.98
CA GLU A 59 32.60 16.90 -3.50
C GLU A 59 32.90 16.14 -2.19
N PHE A 60 31.97 16.16 -1.24
CA PHE A 60 32.11 15.42 0.02
C PHE A 60 32.26 13.91 -0.20
N LEU A 61 31.44 13.31 -1.07
CA LEU A 61 31.52 11.89 -1.39
C LEU A 61 32.84 11.51 -2.07
N GLN A 62 33.36 12.38 -2.93
CA GLN A 62 34.67 12.20 -3.56
C GLN A 62 35.80 12.28 -2.52
N LYS A 63 35.81 13.30 -1.65
CA LYS A 63 36.86 13.49 -0.63
C LYS A 63 36.92 12.39 0.41
N THR A 64 35.77 11.80 0.74
CA THR A 64 35.66 10.74 1.75
C THR A 64 35.80 9.34 1.17
N ASN A 65 36.06 9.20 -0.14
CA ASN A 65 36.07 7.91 -0.85
C ASN A 65 34.82 7.06 -0.55
N ASN A 66 33.67 7.70 -0.36
CA ASN A 66 32.43 7.07 0.07
C ASN A 66 32.56 6.20 1.35
N ALA A 67 33.44 6.53 2.30
CA ALA A 67 33.49 5.92 3.64
C ALA A 67 33.37 6.94 4.80
N GLY A 68 32.88 6.50 5.97
CA GLY A 68 32.78 7.32 7.18
C GLY A 68 31.70 8.41 7.18
N HIS A 69 31.56 9.11 8.31
CA HIS A 69 30.59 10.20 8.53
C HIS A 69 29.14 9.77 8.34
N GLU A 70 28.81 8.62 8.90
CA GLU A 70 27.54 7.91 8.78
C GLU A 70 26.35 8.78 9.23
N GLU A 71 26.54 9.61 10.25
CA GLU A 71 25.53 10.55 10.73
C GLU A 71 25.17 11.63 9.70
N LEU A 72 26.17 12.30 9.12
CA LEU A 72 25.93 13.31 8.07
C LEU A 72 25.29 12.66 6.84
N ARG A 73 25.74 11.46 6.45
CA ARG A 73 25.14 10.71 5.34
C ARG A 73 23.69 10.34 5.60
N ALA A 74 23.37 9.90 6.82
CA ALA A 74 22.00 9.64 7.24
C ALA A 74 21.13 10.90 7.10
N GLN A 75 21.61 12.06 7.53
CA GLN A 75 20.88 13.32 7.40
C GLN A 75 20.68 13.72 5.93
N ILE A 76 21.70 13.56 5.07
CA ILE A 76 21.58 13.82 3.62
C ILE A 76 20.52 12.88 3.02
N VAL A 77 20.56 11.59 3.35
CA VAL A 77 19.56 10.60 2.89
C VAL A 77 18.14 11.02 3.31
N MET A 78 17.95 11.41 4.57
CA MET A 78 16.66 11.88 5.05
C MET A 78 16.19 13.10 4.26
N LEU A 79 17.04 14.13 4.07
CA LEU A 79 16.70 15.30 3.28
C LEU A 79 16.28 14.93 1.85
N LEU A 80 17.04 14.06 1.17
CA LEU A 80 16.71 13.62 -0.18
C LEU A 80 15.35 12.88 -0.24
N CYS A 81 15.01 12.12 0.80
CA CYS A 81 13.69 11.51 0.93
C CYS A 81 12.58 12.55 1.12
N GLU A 82 12.78 13.55 1.99
CA GLU A 82 11.80 14.63 2.18
C GLU A 82 11.54 15.39 0.88
N LEU A 83 12.62 15.72 0.14
CA LEU A 83 12.53 16.45 -1.13
C LEU A 83 11.84 15.65 -2.24
N THR A 84 12.01 14.33 -2.26
CA THR A 84 11.48 13.45 -3.32
C THR A 84 10.17 12.76 -2.95
N ALA A 85 9.64 13.01 -1.76
CA ALA A 85 8.36 12.46 -1.36
C ALA A 85 7.21 13.07 -2.18
N ALA A 86 6.33 12.21 -2.68
CA ALA A 86 5.18 12.59 -3.47
C ALA A 86 4.05 11.54 -3.33
N PRO A 87 2.79 11.93 -3.52
CA PRO A 87 2.28 13.29 -3.64
C PRO A 87 2.10 13.97 -2.27
N THR A 88 2.53 15.24 -2.12
CA THR A 88 2.32 16.02 -0.88
C THR A 88 2.03 17.49 -1.19
N VAL A 89 1.34 18.21 -0.30
CA VAL A 89 1.00 19.64 -0.48
C VAL A 89 2.22 20.57 -0.45
N TYR A 90 3.36 20.08 0.06
CA TYR A 90 4.64 20.80 0.13
C TYR A 90 5.70 20.17 -0.77
N GLN A 91 5.29 19.27 -1.68
CA GLN A 91 6.17 18.67 -2.67
C GLN A 91 6.86 19.78 -3.46
N LEU A 92 8.18 19.67 -3.59
CA LEU A 92 8.94 20.59 -4.42
C LEU A 92 8.54 20.40 -5.89
N ASN A 93 7.94 21.42 -6.50
CA ASN A 93 7.64 21.45 -7.92
C ASN A 93 8.58 22.44 -8.62
N ASP A 94 9.62 21.93 -9.27
CA ASP A 94 10.63 22.75 -9.95
C ASP A 94 10.32 22.98 -11.43
N GLY A 95 9.14 22.56 -11.92
CA GLY A 95 8.66 22.70 -13.30
C GLY A 95 9.43 21.89 -14.35
N SER A 96 10.75 21.72 -14.17
CA SER A 96 11.67 21.01 -15.06
C SER A 96 11.95 19.56 -14.65
N GLY A 97 11.65 19.18 -13.41
CA GLY A 97 11.91 17.86 -12.83
C GLY A 97 13.39 17.56 -12.55
N ASN A 98 14.31 18.47 -12.87
CA ASN A 98 15.74 18.23 -12.83
C ASN A 98 16.29 18.15 -11.40
N LEU A 99 15.77 18.95 -10.47
CA LEU A 99 16.19 18.93 -9.06
C LEU A 99 15.82 17.60 -8.42
N LEU A 100 14.57 17.15 -8.59
CA LEU A 100 14.11 15.87 -8.06
C LEU A 100 14.85 14.69 -8.70
N ARG A 101 15.16 14.77 -10.00
CA ARG A 101 15.97 13.74 -10.68
C ARG A 101 17.38 13.66 -10.11
N ASN A 102 18.02 14.81 -9.84
CA ASN A 102 19.34 14.87 -9.22
C ASN A 102 19.32 14.34 -7.78
N ALA A 103 18.29 14.69 -7.00
CA ALA A 103 18.08 14.18 -5.66
C ALA A 103 17.97 12.64 -5.66
N ASN A 104 17.14 12.07 -6.53
CA ASN A 104 17.01 10.62 -6.67
C ASN A 104 18.33 9.95 -7.12
N LYS A 105 19.09 10.57 -8.04
CA LYS A 105 20.40 10.06 -8.48
C LYS A 105 21.41 10.02 -7.33
N LEU A 106 21.45 11.07 -6.52
CA LEU A 106 22.29 11.15 -5.32
C LEU A 106 21.88 10.11 -4.27
N GLY A 107 20.58 9.96 -4.02
CA GLY A 107 20.06 8.97 -3.08
C GLY A 107 20.48 7.55 -3.44
N ARG A 108 20.41 7.18 -4.73
CA ARG A 108 20.89 5.88 -5.22
C ARG A 108 22.40 5.69 -4.99
N LYS A 109 23.21 6.70 -5.30
CA LYS A 109 24.67 6.64 -5.07
C LYS A 109 25.03 6.44 -3.59
N LEU A 110 24.31 7.10 -2.69
CA LEU A 110 24.48 6.92 -1.24
C LEU A 110 24.07 5.52 -0.80
N SER A 111 23.03 4.95 -1.43
CA SER A 111 22.55 3.61 -1.12
C SER A 111 23.51 2.48 -1.50
N ASP A 112 24.42 2.70 -2.45
CA ASP A 112 25.44 1.71 -2.81
C ASP A 112 26.45 1.46 -1.68
N THR A 113 26.64 2.45 -0.80
CA THR A 113 27.58 2.38 0.34
C THR A 113 26.89 2.21 1.69
N TRP A 114 25.65 1.74 1.67
CA TRP A 114 24.83 1.58 2.86
C TRP A 114 25.36 0.46 3.76
N GLY A 115 25.47 0.74 5.05
CA GLY A 115 25.79 -0.25 6.08
C GLY A 115 24.89 -0.11 7.31
N GLU A 116 24.93 -1.11 8.19
CA GLU A 116 24.10 -1.19 9.41
C GLU A 116 24.22 0.05 10.31
N SER A 117 25.42 0.65 10.39
CA SER A 117 25.65 1.86 11.18
C SER A 117 24.83 3.06 10.68
N MET A 118 24.78 3.28 9.37
CA MET A 118 23.98 4.36 8.78
C MET A 118 22.48 4.12 9.02
N ASP A 119 22.04 2.86 8.94
CA ASP A 119 20.66 2.47 9.25
C ASP A 119 20.27 2.81 10.70
N ALA A 120 21.16 2.53 11.65
CA ALA A 120 20.94 2.87 13.05
C ALA A 120 20.80 4.39 13.25
N HIS A 121 21.62 5.20 12.55
CA HIS A 121 21.49 6.65 12.58
C HIS A 121 20.18 7.16 11.96
N ILE A 122 19.76 6.60 10.83
CA ILE A 122 18.49 6.98 10.18
C ILE A 122 17.31 6.62 11.09
N LEU A 123 17.27 5.39 11.60
CA LEU A 123 16.21 4.92 12.49
C LEU A 123 16.12 5.79 13.75
N LYS A 124 17.26 6.06 14.42
CA LYS A 124 17.30 6.92 15.61
C LYS A 124 16.74 8.32 15.34
N ASN A 125 17.03 8.90 14.17
CA ASN A 125 16.52 10.21 13.80
C ASN A 125 15.01 10.19 13.53
N TYR A 126 14.50 9.18 12.81
CA TYR A 126 13.06 9.04 12.61
C TYR A 126 12.32 8.71 13.90
N GLU A 127 12.86 7.88 14.79
CA GLU A 127 12.28 7.62 16.10
C GLU A 127 12.10 8.93 16.89
N LYS A 128 13.12 9.80 16.90
CA LYS A 128 13.04 11.10 17.55
C LYS A 128 11.93 12.00 16.96
N LYS A 129 11.76 11.99 15.64
CA LYS A 129 10.80 12.88 14.95
C LYS A 129 9.37 12.33 14.90
N LEU A 130 9.19 11.01 14.82
CA LEU A 130 7.90 10.39 14.49
C LEU A 130 7.22 9.67 15.66
N GLN A 131 7.90 9.54 16.79
CA GLN A 131 7.32 8.86 17.95
C GLN A 131 6.21 9.71 18.61
N LYS A 132 5.15 9.03 19.07
CA LYS A 132 4.00 9.61 19.80
C LYS A 132 3.31 10.73 19.03
N ASN A 133 3.24 11.96 19.57
CA ASN A 133 2.58 13.10 18.95
C ASN A 133 3.56 14.02 18.22
N CYS A 134 4.87 13.76 18.29
CA CYS A 134 5.88 14.61 17.65
C CYS A 134 5.71 14.69 16.13
N TRP A 135 5.22 13.61 15.50
CA TRP A 135 5.03 13.54 14.05
C TRP A 135 4.09 14.63 13.52
N LYS A 136 3.14 15.11 14.34
CA LYS A 136 2.13 16.12 13.93
C LYS A 136 2.74 17.46 13.54
N ARG A 137 3.99 17.71 13.94
CA ARG A 137 4.74 18.92 13.56
C ARG A 137 5.82 18.64 12.50
N GLN A 138 6.08 17.37 12.21
CA GLN A 138 7.25 16.92 11.46
C GLN A 138 6.85 16.43 10.07
N LEU A 139 6.19 17.31 9.29
CA LEU A 139 5.61 16.93 8.00
C LEU A 139 6.66 16.29 7.08
N GLY A 140 7.82 16.93 6.94
CA GLY A 140 8.94 16.45 6.14
C GLY A 140 9.32 15.02 6.51
N ALA A 141 9.57 14.77 7.79
CA ALA A 141 9.97 13.46 8.29
C ALA A 141 8.91 12.38 8.05
N VAL A 142 7.62 12.69 8.18
CA VAL A 142 6.53 11.73 7.98
C VAL A 142 6.54 11.19 6.54
N HIS A 143 6.62 12.09 5.57
CA HIS A 143 6.63 11.72 4.15
C HIS A 143 7.99 11.20 3.67
N GLY A 144 9.07 11.79 4.18
CA GLY A 144 10.43 11.31 3.98
C GLY A 144 10.61 9.87 4.49
N PHE A 145 9.95 9.49 5.58
CA PHE A 145 10.00 8.12 6.10
C PHE A 145 9.35 7.12 5.14
N ALA A 146 8.16 7.40 4.61
CA ALA A 146 7.53 6.54 3.62
C ALA A 146 8.41 6.41 2.36
N ARG A 147 9.01 7.52 1.91
CA ARG A 147 9.92 7.52 0.76
C ARG A 147 11.22 6.74 1.03
N TYR A 148 11.77 6.85 2.23
CA TYR A 148 12.93 6.09 2.69
C TYR A 148 12.66 4.58 2.65
N LEU A 149 11.51 4.15 3.17
CA LEU A 149 11.08 2.76 3.11
C LEU A 149 10.89 2.29 1.66
N GLU A 150 10.27 3.11 0.81
CA GLU A 150 9.93 2.74 -0.57
C GLU A 150 11.16 2.61 -1.49
N VAL A 151 12.09 3.57 -1.45
CA VAL A 151 13.08 3.76 -2.53
C VAL A 151 14.51 3.57 -2.13
N LEU A 152 14.84 3.70 -0.86
CA LEU A 152 16.23 3.75 -0.43
C LEU A 152 16.65 2.50 0.32
N ARG A 153 15.77 1.90 1.13
CA ARG A 153 16.15 0.74 1.94
C ARG A 153 15.95 -0.61 1.25
N TYR A 154 14.87 -0.80 0.50
CA TYR A 154 14.49 -2.13 0.01
C TYR A 154 14.64 -2.33 -1.50
N THR A 155 15.68 -1.74 -2.08
CA THR A 155 16.04 -1.96 -3.49
C THR A 155 16.78 -3.27 -3.74
N LYS A 156 17.28 -3.94 -2.69
CA LYS A 156 18.12 -5.15 -2.77
C LYS A 156 17.52 -6.33 -1.99
N ASP A 157 16.26 -6.71 -2.19
CA ASP A 157 15.58 -7.87 -1.56
C ASP A 157 15.73 -8.06 -0.02
N ASP A 158 16.31 -7.08 0.67
CA ASP A 158 16.54 -7.12 2.11
C ASP A 158 15.20 -7.16 2.85
N LYS A 159 15.14 -7.94 3.92
CA LYS A 159 13.95 -8.03 4.76
C LYS A 159 13.96 -6.96 5.84
N MET A 160 12.78 -6.45 6.20
CA MET A 160 12.66 -5.56 7.35
C MET A 160 13.07 -6.29 8.63
N THR A 161 13.89 -5.66 9.47
CA THR A 161 14.12 -6.16 10.83
C THR A 161 12.86 -6.02 11.68
N THR A 162 12.71 -6.86 12.70
CA THR A 162 11.58 -6.82 13.63
C THR A 162 11.40 -5.44 14.28
N GLN A 163 12.51 -4.75 14.62
CA GLN A 163 12.47 -3.38 15.15
C GLN A 163 11.90 -2.39 14.13
N MET A 164 12.33 -2.46 12.86
CA MET A 164 11.81 -1.58 11.81
C MET A 164 10.34 -1.88 11.51
N LEU A 165 9.91 -3.15 11.57
CA LEU A 165 8.49 -3.51 11.45
C LEU A 165 7.65 -2.90 12.57
N ALA A 166 8.06 -3.05 13.83
CA ALA A 166 7.33 -2.49 14.97
C ALA A 166 7.27 -0.95 14.91
N PHE A 167 8.38 -0.30 14.56
CA PHE A 167 8.44 1.14 14.39
C PHE A 167 7.56 1.63 13.24
N SER A 168 7.65 0.99 12.07
CA SER A 168 6.83 1.33 10.89
C SER A 168 5.34 1.13 11.16
N LEU A 169 4.98 0.08 11.90
CA LEU A 169 3.59 -0.14 12.33
C LEU A 169 3.10 1.03 13.19
N SER A 170 3.89 1.42 14.20
CA SER A 170 3.54 2.54 15.08
C SER A 170 3.37 3.85 14.31
N VAL A 171 4.29 4.16 13.39
CA VAL A 171 4.20 5.36 12.55
C VAL A 171 2.96 5.30 11.66
N GLY A 172 2.74 4.19 10.96
CA GLY A 172 1.59 4.02 10.06
C GLY A 172 0.24 4.12 10.79
N LEU A 173 0.15 3.62 12.04
CA LEU A 173 -1.04 3.77 12.88
C LEU A 173 -1.26 5.23 13.29
N ASN A 174 -0.23 5.88 13.85
CA ASN A 174 -0.33 7.25 14.35
C ASN A 174 -0.71 8.24 13.23
N VAL A 175 -0.02 8.14 12.09
CA VAL A 175 -0.25 9.04 10.95
C VAL A 175 -1.67 8.88 10.39
N ARG A 176 -2.21 7.67 10.44
CA ARG A 176 -3.56 7.37 9.96
C ARG A 176 -4.68 7.91 10.87
N GLU A 177 -4.38 8.20 12.13
CA GLU A 177 -5.32 8.90 13.01
C GLU A 177 -5.55 10.36 12.58
N CYS A 178 -4.71 10.90 11.68
CA CYS A 178 -4.93 12.21 11.09
C CYS A 178 -6.29 12.28 10.36
N TYR A 179 -6.96 13.42 10.48
CA TYR A 179 -8.19 13.68 9.74
C TYR A 179 -7.93 13.88 8.23
N ASP A 180 -6.76 14.40 7.87
CA ASP A 180 -6.37 14.66 6.48
C ASP A 180 -6.17 13.35 5.71
N PHE A 181 -6.79 13.29 4.54
CA PHE A 181 -6.79 12.14 3.66
C PHE A 181 -5.39 11.76 3.17
N VAL A 182 -4.53 12.73 2.89
CA VAL A 182 -3.17 12.47 2.39
C VAL A 182 -2.38 11.64 3.39
N TYR A 183 -2.51 11.94 4.68
CA TYR A 183 -1.86 11.20 5.77
C TYR A 183 -2.47 9.80 5.96
N LYS A 184 -3.78 9.66 5.78
CA LYS A 184 -4.42 8.33 5.79
C LYS A 184 -3.89 7.43 4.66
N GLN A 185 -3.73 7.97 3.45
CA GLN A 185 -3.13 7.25 2.34
C GLN A 185 -1.66 6.90 2.61
N LEU A 186 -0.91 7.83 3.20
CA LEU A 186 0.49 7.58 3.59
C LEU A 186 0.61 6.42 4.60
N GLY A 187 -0.30 6.34 5.57
CA GLY A 187 -0.38 5.20 6.48
C GLY A 187 -0.59 3.86 5.75
N VAL A 188 -1.47 3.84 4.75
CA VAL A 188 -1.68 2.65 3.89
C VAL A 188 -0.45 2.33 3.04
N GLN A 189 0.25 3.35 2.54
CA GLN A 189 1.50 3.16 1.80
C GLN A 189 2.57 2.51 2.68
N ILE A 190 2.77 2.99 3.92
CA ILE A 190 3.70 2.40 4.89
C ILE A 190 3.33 0.94 5.15
N PHE A 191 2.05 0.65 5.42
CA PHE A 191 1.58 -0.72 5.61
C PHE A 191 1.82 -1.60 4.37
N SER A 192 1.62 -1.07 3.16
CA SER A 192 1.88 -1.80 1.92
C SER A 192 3.35 -2.18 1.76
N ILE A 193 4.25 -1.26 2.10
CA ILE A 193 5.71 -1.50 2.06
C ILE A 193 6.10 -2.54 3.11
N MET A 194 5.53 -2.45 4.33
CA MET A 194 5.74 -3.45 5.39
C MET A 194 5.34 -4.84 4.95
N LEU A 195 4.17 -5.01 4.34
CA LEU A 195 3.76 -6.32 3.83
C LEU A 195 4.75 -6.79 2.76
N LYS A 196 5.06 -5.95 1.78
CA LYS A 196 5.95 -6.33 0.66
C LYS A 196 7.35 -6.78 1.11
N HIS A 197 7.96 -6.08 2.07
CA HIS A 197 9.37 -6.29 2.45
C HIS A 197 9.57 -6.91 3.83
N GLY A 198 8.53 -7.03 4.65
CA GLY A 198 8.61 -7.69 5.95
C GLY A 198 8.80 -9.20 5.82
N ASP A 199 9.38 -9.79 6.86
CA ASP A 199 9.42 -11.23 6.99
C ASP A 199 8.00 -11.76 7.34
N LEU A 200 7.59 -12.84 6.68
CA LEU A 200 6.26 -13.42 6.85
C LEU A 200 6.03 -13.88 8.29
N LYS A 201 7.04 -14.53 8.89
CA LYS A 201 6.95 -15.07 10.24
C LYS A 201 6.78 -13.95 11.25
N ASP A 202 7.59 -12.89 11.15
CA ASP A 202 7.49 -11.73 12.04
C ASP A 202 6.13 -11.04 11.93
N ILE A 203 5.60 -10.85 10.71
CA ILE A 203 4.28 -10.22 10.48
C ILE A 203 3.15 -11.04 11.10
N GLN A 204 3.26 -12.38 11.06
CA GLN A 204 2.27 -13.29 11.63
C GLN A 204 2.38 -13.37 13.16
N GLU A 205 3.57 -13.59 13.70
CA GLU A 205 3.83 -13.74 15.14
C GLU A 205 3.50 -12.46 15.92
N LEU A 206 3.78 -11.28 15.36
CA LEU A 206 3.45 -9.99 15.96
C LEU A 206 2.01 -9.54 15.65
N ASN A 207 1.21 -10.36 14.95
CA ASN A 207 -0.17 -10.05 14.56
C ASN A 207 -0.33 -8.72 13.80
N ILE A 208 0.72 -8.28 13.09
CA ILE A 208 0.79 -6.99 12.39
C ILE A 208 -0.30 -6.91 11.32
N HIS A 209 -0.46 -7.98 10.56
CA HIS A 209 -1.45 -8.09 9.49
C HIS A 209 -2.88 -7.83 9.98
N SER A 210 -3.28 -8.37 11.13
CA SER A 210 -4.61 -8.15 11.74
C SER A 210 -4.81 -6.70 12.19
N VAL A 211 -3.78 -6.10 12.82
CA VAL A 211 -3.81 -4.69 13.23
C VAL A 211 -3.94 -3.76 12.02
N ILE A 212 -3.13 -4.00 10.98
CA ILE A 212 -3.22 -3.27 9.72
C ILE A 212 -4.62 -3.41 9.13
N TYR A 213 -5.19 -4.62 9.13
CA TYR A 213 -6.51 -4.91 8.58
C TYR A 213 -7.63 -4.12 9.28
N ASP A 214 -7.63 -4.12 10.62
CA ASP A 214 -8.61 -3.40 11.45
C ASP A 214 -8.57 -1.89 11.19
N HIS A 215 -7.37 -1.32 11.01
CA HIS A 215 -7.23 0.10 10.72
C HIS A 215 -7.53 0.40 9.25
N ALA A 216 -7.07 -0.46 8.33
CA ALA A 216 -7.30 -0.42 6.88
C ALA A 216 -8.76 -0.25 6.53
N LEU A 217 -9.59 -1.21 6.92
CA LEU A 217 -10.98 -1.26 6.47
C LEU A 217 -11.89 -0.24 7.11
N ARG A 218 -11.58 0.25 8.31
CA ARG A 218 -12.41 1.25 8.98
C ARG A 218 -12.43 2.63 8.31
N SER A 219 -11.42 2.94 7.50
CA SER A 219 -11.24 4.28 6.92
C SER A 219 -10.93 4.27 5.42
N LEU A 220 -11.16 3.14 4.73
CA LEU A 220 -10.94 3.08 3.29
C LEU A 220 -11.95 3.97 2.56
N ILE A 221 -11.45 5.05 1.97
CA ILE A 221 -12.00 5.57 0.72
C ILE A 221 -11.55 4.57 -0.34
N ILE A 222 -12.52 4.10 -1.10
CA ILE A 222 -12.39 2.86 -1.86
C ILE A 222 -11.95 3.18 -3.29
N ASP A 223 -10.81 2.61 -3.69
CA ASP A 223 -10.25 2.70 -5.04
C ASP A 223 -9.61 1.35 -5.43
N LEU A 224 -9.23 1.18 -6.69
CA LEU A 224 -8.60 -0.04 -7.24
C LEU A 224 -7.42 -0.54 -6.39
N ASP A 225 -6.59 0.37 -5.90
CA ASP A 225 -5.43 0.06 -5.04
C ASP A 225 -5.85 -0.59 -3.71
N ALA A 226 -7.05 -0.30 -3.22
CA ALA A 226 -7.57 -0.90 -1.99
C ALA A 226 -7.81 -2.40 -2.14
N PHE A 227 -8.34 -2.86 -3.28
CA PHE A 227 -8.57 -4.29 -3.53
C PHE A 227 -7.25 -5.04 -3.58
N THR A 228 -6.24 -4.49 -4.27
CA THR A 228 -4.91 -5.10 -4.33
C THR A 228 -4.29 -5.18 -2.94
N PHE A 229 -4.42 -4.12 -2.14
CA PHE A 229 -3.93 -4.09 -0.77
C PHE A 229 -4.63 -5.09 0.15
N ILE A 230 -5.96 -5.16 0.13
CA ILE A 230 -6.74 -6.11 0.94
C ILE A 230 -6.46 -7.55 0.52
N THR A 231 -6.37 -7.83 -0.78
CA THR A 231 -6.04 -9.17 -1.28
C THR A 231 -4.66 -9.60 -0.77
N ARG A 232 -3.67 -8.69 -0.85
CA ARG A 232 -2.33 -8.94 -0.29
C ARG A 232 -2.35 -9.19 1.20
N LEU A 233 -3.13 -8.42 1.97
CA LEU A 233 -3.32 -8.69 3.39
C LEU A 233 -3.94 -10.06 3.65
N GLY A 234 -4.91 -10.46 2.82
CA GLY A 234 -5.52 -11.78 2.83
C GLY A 234 -4.50 -12.91 2.84
N TYR A 235 -3.42 -12.79 2.07
CA TYR A 235 -2.34 -13.78 2.03
C TYR A 235 -1.69 -14.04 3.40
N TYR A 236 -1.59 -13.03 4.27
CA TYR A 236 -0.93 -13.15 5.57
C TYR A 236 -1.78 -13.88 6.60
N PHE A 237 -3.08 -14.06 6.36
CA PHE A 237 -3.95 -14.90 7.22
C PHE A 237 -3.87 -16.39 6.85
N THR A 238 -3.01 -16.76 5.92
CA THR A 238 -2.91 -18.11 5.38
C THR A 238 -1.50 -18.67 5.56
N ILE A 239 -1.40 -19.97 5.79
CA ILE A 239 -0.11 -20.66 5.89
C ILE A 239 0.45 -20.94 4.49
N ASN A 240 -0.41 -21.15 3.49
CA ASN A 240 -0.04 -21.53 2.12
C ASN A 240 0.09 -20.32 1.16
N ARG A 241 0.62 -19.20 1.67
CA ARG A 241 0.73 -17.94 0.92
C ARG A 241 1.30 -18.10 -0.50
N GLY A 242 2.41 -18.84 -0.64
CA GLY A 242 3.09 -18.98 -1.93
C GLY A 242 2.25 -19.71 -2.99
N GLU A 243 1.44 -20.69 -2.58
CA GLU A 243 0.54 -21.42 -3.47
C GLU A 243 -0.60 -20.52 -3.96
N ILE A 244 -1.15 -19.69 -3.08
CA ILE A 244 -2.21 -18.72 -3.41
C ILE A 244 -1.69 -17.63 -4.33
N GLU A 245 -0.52 -17.06 -4.04
CA GLU A 245 0.12 -16.06 -4.90
C GLU A 245 0.38 -16.64 -6.30
N ALA A 246 0.88 -17.88 -6.39
CA ALA A 246 1.08 -18.56 -7.67
C ALA A 246 -0.24 -18.80 -8.42
N ALA A 247 -1.29 -19.23 -7.72
CA ALA A 247 -2.60 -19.47 -8.31
C ALA A 247 -3.24 -18.17 -8.87
N LEU A 248 -3.16 -17.07 -8.13
CA LEU A 248 -3.77 -15.78 -8.52
C LEU A 248 -2.97 -15.02 -9.59
N ALA A 249 -1.69 -15.38 -9.79
CA ALA A 249 -0.86 -14.85 -10.86
C ALA A 249 -1.22 -15.43 -12.24
N THR A 250 -2.03 -16.49 -12.29
CA THR A 250 -2.52 -17.09 -13.53
C THR A 250 -3.64 -16.27 -14.19
N ASP A 251 -3.99 -16.61 -15.43
CA ASP A 251 -5.09 -15.98 -16.15
C ASP A 251 -6.42 -16.61 -15.73
N LEU A 252 -7.03 -16.02 -14.70
CA LEU A 252 -8.33 -16.46 -14.15
C LEU A 252 -9.50 -16.36 -15.15
N THR A 253 -9.30 -15.81 -16.36
CA THR A 253 -10.31 -15.89 -17.43
C THR A 253 -10.39 -17.29 -18.04
N ARG A 254 -9.40 -18.15 -17.80
CA ARG A 254 -9.38 -19.56 -18.19
C ARG A 254 -10.03 -20.44 -17.12
N ALA A 255 -10.91 -21.33 -17.55
CA ALA A 255 -11.69 -22.19 -16.65
C ALA A 255 -10.80 -23.12 -15.81
N ASP A 256 -9.83 -23.79 -16.45
CA ASP A 256 -8.91 -24.73 -15.80
C ASP A 256 -8.07 -24.08 -14.71
N GLN A 257 -7.64 -22.84 -14.94
CA GLN A 257 -6.85 -22.07 -13.98
C GLN A 257 -7.72 -21.52 -12.85
N LEU A 258 -8.95 -21.11 -13.14
CA LEU A 258 -9.91 -20.69 -12.13
C LEU A 258 -10.27 -21.84 -11.18
N ASP A 259 -10.56 -23.03 -11.70
CA ASP A 259 -10.91 -24.20 -10.89
C ASP A 259 -9.78 -24.57 -9.92
N ALA A 260 -8.54 -24.62 -10.42
CA ALA A 260 -7.36 -24.85 -9.58
C ALA A 260 -7.19 -23.76 -8.51
N CYS A 261 -7.42 -22.49 -8.87
CA CYS A 261 -7.35 -21.38 -7.93
C CYS A 261 -8.44 -21.45 -6.85
N GLN A 262 -9.66 -21.85 -7.23
CA GLN A 262 -10.78 -22.03 -6.30
C GLN A 262 -10.49 -23.14 -5.29
N GLU A 263 -9.92 -24.27 -5.74
CA GLU A 263 -9.52 -25.37 -4.85
C GLU A 263 -8.48 -24.91 -3.83
N VAL A 264 -7.38 -24.28 -4.30
CA VAL A 264 -6.33 -23.75 -3.43
C VAL A 264 -6.92 -22.75 -2.43
N CYS A 265 -7.75 -21.80 -2.89
CA CYS A 265 -8.35 -20.80 -2.00
C CYS A 265 -9.35 -21.42 -1.01
N SER A 266 -10.17 -22.37 -1.43
CA SER A 266 -11.15 -23.02 -0.54
C SER A 266 -10.51 -23.88 0.55
N SER A 267 -9.28 -24.35 0.33
CA SER A 267 -8.52 -25.11 1.33
C SER A 267 -7.99 -24.24 2.48
N ILE A 268 -8.07 -22.91 2.35
CA ILE A 268 -7.61 -21.96 3.35
C ILE A 268 -8.57 -22.01 4.55
N ASN A 269 -8.08 -22.46 5.70
CA ASN A 269 -8.86 -22.47 6.94
C ASN A 269 -8.79 -21.11 7.66
N SER A 270 -9.17 -20.01 6.99
CA SER A 270 -9.06 -18.63 7.52
C SER A 270 -10.39 -18.16 8.11
N SER A 271 -10.76 -18.71 9.27
CA SER A 271 -11.89 -18.19 10.07
C SER A 271 -11.65 -16.75 10.55
N THR A 272 -10.40 -16.29 10.58
CA THR A 272 -10.01 -14.94 10.97
C THR A 272 -10.58 -13.86 10.04
N SER A 273 -10.70 -14.16 8.74
CA SER A 273 -11.23 -13.22 7.74
C SER A 273 -12.73 -12.90 7.94
N TYR A 274 -13.46 -13.77 8.65
CA TYR A 274 -14.90 -13.61 8.91
C TYR A 274 -15.25 -12.27 9.56
N ARG A 275 -14.41 -11.80 10.51
CA ARG A 275 -14.64 -10.54 11.25
C ARG A 275 -14.88 -9.35 10.33
N TRP A 276 -14.34 -9.41 9.11
CA TRP A 276 -14.39 -8.32 8.16
C TRP A 276 -15.15 -8.63 6.89
N ALA A 277 -15.70 -9.84 6.77
CA ALA A 277 -16.43 -10.29 5.58
C ALA A 277 -17.54 -9.31 5.19
N LYS A 278 -18.31 -8.83 6.18
CA LYS A 278 -19.34 -7.81 5.95
C LYS A 278 -18.78 -6.54 5.29
N SER A 279 -17.69 -5.99 5.82
CA SER A 279 -17.08 -4.77 5.29
C SER A 279 -16.52 -4.96 3.87
N ILE A 280 -15.91 -6.11 3.60
CA ILE A 280 -15.37 -6.46 2.27
C ILE A 280 -16.51 -6.62 1.25
N LEU A 281 -17.58 -7.32 1.62
CA LEU A 281 -18.76 -7.49 0.76
C LEU A 281 -19.44 -6.15 0.47
N GLN A 282 -19.56 -5.27 1.47
CA GLN A 282 -20.07 -3.91 1.29
C GLN A 282 -19.17 -3.08 0.37
N MET A 283 -17.85 -3.19 0.52
CA MET A 283 -16.86 -2.54 -0.33
C MET A 283 -17.00 -2.98 -1.80
N LEU A 284 -17.15 -4.29 -2.05
CA LEU A 284 -17.40 -4.83 -3.39
C LEU A 284 -18.66 -4.24 -4.03
N VAL A 285 -19.74 -4.11 -3.25
CA VAL A 285 -21.00 -3.52 -3.75
C VAL A 285 -20.84 -2.04 -4.05
N LEU A 286 -20.22 -1.25 -3.17
CA LEU A 286 -20.04 0.19 -3.37
C LEU A 286 -19.21 0.48 -4.63
N GLU A 287 -18.12 -0.25 -4.82
CA GLU A 287 -17.23 -0.06 -5.97
C GLU A 287 -17.80 -0.61 -7.27
N SER A 288 -18.81 -1.49 -7.19
CA SER A 288 -19.41 -2.08 -8.38
C SER A 288 -20.08 -1.04 -9.29
N GLU A 289 -20.45 0.14 -8.76
CA GLU A 289 -20.95 1.26 -9.56
C GLU A 289 -19.93 1.70 -10.64
N LYS A 290 -18.62 1.59 -10.37
CA LYS A 290 -17.56 1.94 -11.32
C LYS A 290 -17.45 0.94 -12.48
N LEU A 291 -18.09 -0.22 -12.40
CA LEU A 291 -18.09 -1.22 -13.48
C LEU A 291 -18.85 -0.74 -14.74
N LEU A 292 -19.72 0.26 -14.59
CA LEU A 292 -20.48 0.84 -15.69
C LEU A 292 -19.67 1.89 -16.48
N GLN A 293 -18.43 2.17 -16.05
CA GLN A 293 -17.49 3.04 -16.78
C GLN A 293 -16.90 2.32 -18.01
N GLY A 294 -15.78 2.79 -18.57
CA GLY A 294 -15.17 2.19 -19.76
C GLY A 294 -14.82 0.69 -19.61
N PRO A 295 -14.82 -0.09 -20.71
CA PRO A 295 -14.63 -1.54 -20.67
C PRO A 295 -13.26 -1.97 -20.12
N GLU A 296 -12.22 -1.16 -20.29
CA GLU A 296 -10.87 -1.41 -19.74
C GLU A 296 -10.87 -1.29 -18.21
N VAL A 297 -11.43 -0.19 -17.68
CA VAL A 297 -11.58 0.06 -16.24
C VAL A 297 -12.46 -1.02 -15.60
N CYS A 298 -13.55 -1.41 -16.27
CA CYS A 298 -14.42 -2.48 -15.82
C CYS A 298 -13.68 -3.83 -15.75
N ALA A 299 -12.89 -4.18 -16.77
CA ALA A 299 -12.17 -5.44 -16.79
C ALA A 299 -11.10 -5.51 -15.69
N GLU A 300 -10.37 -4.41 -15.48
CA GLU A 300 -9.37 -4.32 -14.41
C GLU A 300 -10.03 -4.43 -13.03
N LEU A 301 -11.08 -3.66 -12.78
CA LEU A 301 -11.79 -3.65 -11.50
C LEU A 301 -12.45 -5.01 -11.20
N LEU A 302 -13.13 -5.63 -12.18
CA LEU A 302 -13.68 -6.98 -12.02
C LEU A 302 -12.60 -7.98 -11.65
N GLY A 303 -11.44 -7.94 -12.32
CA GLY A 303 -10.32 -8.82 -12.01
C GLY A 303 -9.82 -8.65 -10.57
N GLN A 304 -9.70 -7.41 -10.08
CA GLN A 304 -9.28 -7.17 -8.69
C GLN A 304 -10.35 -7.59 -7.67
N MET A 305 -11.62 -7.35 -7.96
CA MET A 305 -12.74 -7.81 -7.14
C MET A 305 -12.78 -9.34 -7.04
N GLN A 306 -12.53 -10.07 -8.15
CA GLN A 306 -12.47 -11.54 -8.16
C GLN A 306 -11.39 -12.06 -7.24
N ARG A 307 -10.16 -11.54 -7.38
CA ARG A 307 -9.02 -11.95 -6.55
C ARG A 307 -9.31 -11.69 -5.06
N CYS A 308 -9.85 -10.52 -4.74
CA CYS A 308 -10.23 -10.18 -3.37
C CYS A 308 -11.29 -11.14 -2.81
N TYR A 309 -12.30 -11.49 -3.61
CA TYR A 309 -13.35 -12.42 -3.19
C TYR A 309 -12.80 -13.84 -2.96
N LEU A 310 -11.98 -14.34 -3.88
CA LEU A 310 -11.36 -15.68 -3.78
C LEU A 310 -10.51 -15.83 -2.52
N VAL A 311 -9.78 -14.79 -2.13
CA VAL A 311 -8.85 -14.87 -0.99
C VAL A 311 -9.53 -14.56 0.34
N CYS A 312 -10.42 -13.57 0.36
CA CYS A 312 -10.93 -13.03 1.62
C CYS A 312 -12.34 -13.52 1.98
N ILE A 313 -13.13 -13.99 1.00
CA ILE A 313 -14.53 -14.38 1.20
C ILE A 313 -14.75 -15.86 0.98
N LEU A 314 -14.29 -16.41 -0.15
CA LEU A 314 -14.48 -17.83 -0.50
C LEU A 314 -14.02 -18.80 0.60
N PRO A 315 -12.91 -18.56 1.34
CA PRO A 315 -12.45 -19.48 2.39
C PRO A 315 -13.34 -19.51 3.64
N ILE A 316 -14.24 -18.55 3.80
CA ILE A 316 -15.09 -18.47 4.98
C ILE A 316 -16.20 -19.52 4.87
N PRO A 317 -16.41 -20.35 5.92
CA PRO A 317 -17.50 -21.31 5.91
C PRO A 317 -18.84 -20.65 5.63
N LEU A 318 -19.63 -21.24 4.72
CA LEU A 318 -20.91 -20.69 4.29
C LEU A 318 -21.87 -20.49 5.47
N GLN A 319 -21.79 -21.35 6.48
CA GLN A 319 -22.61 -21.29 7.70
C GLN A 319 -22.33 -20.05 8.56
N ALA A 320 -21.13 -19.46 8.45
CA ALA A 320 -20.85 -18.17 9.07
C ALA A 320 -21.26 -17.02 8.15
N LEU A 321 -21.08 -17.17 6.85
CA LEU A 321 -21.25 -16.10 5.87
C LEU A 321 -22.71 -15.87 5.43
N HIS A 322 -23.60 -16.86 5.56
CA HIS A 322 -24.93 -16.81 4.97
C HIS A 322 -25.76 -15.59 5.39
N VAL A 323 -25.57 -15.05 6.59
CA VAL A 323 -26.27 -13.83 7.03
C VAL A 323 -25.93 -12.57 6.23
N HIS A 324 -24.82 -12.55 5.49
CA HIS A 324 -24.36 -11.42 4.69
C HIS A 324 -24.53 -11.63 3.17
N LEU A 325 -24.63 -12.88 2.72
CA LEU A 325 -24.68 -13.22 1.30
C LEU A 325 -25.96 -12.78 0.57
N PRO A 326 -27.18 -12.87 1.13
CA PRO A 326 -28.39 -12.49 0.42
C PRO A 326 -28.38 -11.02 -0.02
N GLU A 327 -28.02 -10.11 0.89
CA GLU A 327 -27.93 -8.68 0.58
C GLU A 327 -26.85 -8.42 -0.48
N PHE A 328 -25.69 -9.05 -0.32
CA PHE A 328 -24.59 -8.94 -1.27
C PHE A 328 -24.99 -9.45 -2.66
N TYR A 329 -25.51 -10.68 -2.76
CA TYR A 329 -25.88 -11.28 -4.04
C TYR A 329 -26.99 -10.49 -4.72
N THR A 330 -28.01 -10.04 -3.98
CA THR A 330 -29.07 -9.21 -4.56
C THR A 330 -28.51 -7.96 -5.25
N LYS A 331 -27.63 -7.23 -4.56
CA LYS A 331 -27.07 -5.97 -5.08
C LYS A 331 -26.02 -6.21 -6.17
N PHE A 332 -25.05 -7.06 -5.89
CA PHE A 332 -23.89 -7.26 -6.76
C PHE A 332 -24.25 -8.01 -8.05
N VAL A 333 -25.13 -9.03 -8.00
CA VAL A 333 -25.56 -9.74 -9.21
C VAL A 333 -26.37 -8.84 -10.14
N ALA A 334 -27.19 -7.92 -9.59
CA ALA A 334 -27.88 -6.93 -10.39
C ALA A 334 -26.90 -6.03 -11.16
N VAL A 335 -25.83 -5.57 -10.50
CA VAL A 335 -24.78 -4.77 -11.16
C VAL A 335 -24.00 -5.59 -12.20
N LEU A 336 -23.71 -6.86 -11.95
CA LEU A 336 -23.07 -7.73 -12.95
C LEU A 336 -23.93 -7.91 -14.21
N LEU A 337 -25.25 -8.01 -14.06
CA LEU A 337 -26.19 -8.05 -15.19
C LEU A 337 -26.21 -6.74 -15.97
N GLU A 338 -26.26 -5.60 -15.27
CA GLU A 338 -26.20 -4.29 -15.91
C GLU A 338 -24.87 -4.06 -16.64
N CYS A 339 -23.77 -4.53 -16.04
CA CYS A 339 -22.45 -4.54 -16.65
C CYS A 339 -22.42 -5.33 -17.96
N MET A 340 -23.05 -6.51 -18.02
CA MET A 340 -23.16 -7.27 -19.28
C MET A 340 -23.94 -6.53 -20.38
N VAL A 341 -25.02 -5.84 -20.01
CA VAL A 341 -25.83 -5.07 -20.97
C VAL A 341 -25.04 -3.88 -21.50
N THR A 342 -24.37 -3.16 -20.60
CA THR A 342 -23.56 -1.97 -20.90
C THR A 342 -22.36 -2.34 -21.79
N HIS A 343 -21.64 -3.40 -21.42
CA HIS A 343 -20.42 -3.86 -22.08
C HIS A 343 -20.64 -5.03 -23.03
N LYS A 344 -21.81 -5.11 -23.66
CA LYS A 344 -22.21 -6.23 -24.53
C LYS A 344 -21.25 -6.52 -25.70
N MET A 345 -20.44 -5.56 -26.09
CA MET A 345 -19.46 -5.70 -27.18
C MET A 345 -18.02 -5.95 -26.67
N ALA A 346 -17.82 -6.14 -25.36
CA ALA A 346 -16.51 -6.37 -24.76
C ALA A 346 -16.40 -7.83 -24.27
N PRO A 347 -15.81 -8.75 -25.06
CA PRO A 347 -15.73 -10.17 -24.72
C PRO A 347 -14.98 -10.43 -23.42
N THR A 348 -13.98 -9.61 -23.09
CA THR A 348 -13.21 -9.73 -21.84
C THR A 348 -14.09 -9.51 -20.62
N VAL A 349 -14.95 -8.49 -20.64
CA VAL A 349 -15.88 -8.18 -19.54
C VAL A 349 -16.88 -9.33 -19.39
N GLN A 350 -17.45 -9.82 -20.49
CA GLN A 350 -18.37 -10.96 -20.45
C GLN A 350 -17.73 -12.21 -19.82
N LYS A 351 -16.50 -12.54 -20.22
CA LYS A 351 -15.74 -13.65 -19.62
C LYS A 351 -15.53 -13.44 -18.13
N LEU A 352 -15.14 -12.24 -17.70
CA LEU A 352 -14.94 -11.95 -16.28
C LEU A 352 -16.24 -12.07 -15.48
N VAL A 353 -17.36 -11.54 -15.98
CA VAL A 353 -18.67 -11.70 -15.33
C VAL A 353 -19.03 -13.19 -15.23
N GLN A 354 -18.83 -13.96 -16.30
CA GLN A 354 -19.04 -15.40 -16.29
C GLN A 354 -18.23 -16.08 -15.18
N ARG A 355 -16.93 -15.82 -15.10
CA ARG A 355 -16.03 -16.39 -14.08
C ARG A 355 -16.47 -16.03 -12.66
N PHE A 356 -16.95 -14.80 -12.44
CA PHE A 356 -17.49 -14.40 -11.15
C PHE A 356 -18.70 -15.25 -10.73
N THR A 357 -19.60 -15.52 -11.68
CA THR A 357 -20.80 -16.32 -11.42
C THR A 357 -20.48 -17.80 -11.17
N GLU A 358 -19.41 -18.31 -11.79
CA GLU A 358 -18.86 -19.64 -11.53
C GLU A 358 -18.29 -19.73 -10.11
N ILE A 359 -17.56 -18.70 -9.65
CA ILE A 359 -17.07 -18.62 -8.26
C ILE A 359 -18.23 -18.66 -7.25
N PHE A 360 -19.30 -17.89 -7.47
CA PHE A 360 -20.47 -17.91 -6.58
C PHE A 360 -21.15 -19.28 -6.58
N SER A 361 -21.27 -19.89 -7.76
CA SER A 361 -21.84 -21.23 -7.88
C SER A 361 -20.97 -22.28 -7.18
N PHE A 362 -19.65 -22.17 -7.24
CA PHE A 362 -18.72 -23.04 -6.52
C PHE A 362 -18.88 -22.88 -5.00
N GLN A 363 -18.90 -21.64 -4.49
CA GLN A 363 -19.08 -21.38 -3.05
C GLN A 363 -20.38 -22.00 -2.52
N LEU A 364 -21.49 -21.86 -3.25
CA LEU A 364 -22.78 -22.43 -2.85
C LEU A 364 -22.84 -23.97 -2.97
N LYS A 365 -22.01 -24.58 -3.82
CA LYS A 365 -21.95 -26.04 -3.99
C LYS A 365 -21.05 -26.71 -2.95
N ASN A 366 -19.99 -26.05 -2.51
CA ASN A 366 -18.98 -26.61 -1.60
C ASN A 366 -19.40 -26.66 -0.11
N CYS A 367 -20.68 -26.87 0.18
CA CYS A 367 -21.17 -27.21 1.51
C CYS A 367 -20.84 -28.67 1.85
N SER A 368 -19.57 -28.99 2.05
CA SER A 368 -19.07 -30.36 2.17
C SER A 368 -19.54 -31.13 3.41
N LEU A 369 -20.21 -30.49 4.39
CA LEU A 369 -20.61 -31.14 5.66
C LEU A 369 -22.00 -30.78 6.21
N HIS A 370 -22.71 -29.79 5.64
CA HIS A 370 -23.99 -29.31 6.17
C HIS A 370 -24.98 -28.98 5.05
N GLN A 371 -26.29 -29.07 5.35
CA GLN A 371 -27.34 -28.64 4.42
C GLN A 371 -27.13 -27.16 4.04
N LEU A 372 -27.40 -26.84 2.76
CA LEU A 372 -27.37 -25.46 2.27
C LEU A 372 -28.37 -24.63 3.10
N PRO A 373 -27.97 -23.45 3.61
CA PRO A 373 -28.90 -22.55 4.28
C PRO A 373 -30.10 -22.21 3.38
N SER A 374 -31.32 -22.26 3.92
CA SER A 374 -32.56 -22.11 3.14
C SER A 374 -32.67 -20.74 2.46
N ASP A 375 -32.09 -19.71 3.07
CA ASP A 375 -31.99 -18.34 2.55
C ASP A 375 -31.07 -18.22 1.32
N LEU A 376 -30.27 -19.25 1.01
CA LEU A 376 -29.36 -19.28 -0.15
C LEU A 376 -29.85 -20.16 -1.31
N GLU A 377 -30.89 -20.98 -1.11
CA GLU A 377 -31.40 -21.90 -2.14
C GLU A 377 -31.89 -21.20 -3.41
N GLU A 378 -32.50 -20.02 -3.26
CA GLU A 378 -33.00 -19.22 -4.38
C GLU A 378 -31.86 -18.77 -5.30
N TYR A 379 -30.72 -18.39 -4.72
CA TYR A 379 -29.56 -17.90 -5.48
C TYR A 379 -28.89 -19.01 -6.29
N VAL A 380 -28.95 -20.26 -5.84
CA VAL A 380 -28.45 -21.40 -6.65
C VAL A 380 -29.23 -21.52 -7.96
N LYS A 381 -30.55 -21.30 -7.93
CA LYS A 381 -31.40 -21.34 -9.13
C LYS A 381 -31.16 -20.10 -10.00
N ALA A 382 -31.09 -18.92 -9.38
CA ALA A 382 -30.86 -17.65 -10.08
C ALA A 382 -29.52 -17.64 -10.83
N LEU A 383 -28.42 -18.05 -10.16
CA LEU A 383 -27.09 -18.09 -10.78
C LEU A 383 -27.00 -19.10 -11.93
N LYS A 384 -27.65 -20.26 -11.82
CA LYS A 384 -27.75 -21.22 -12.94
C LYS A 384 -28.47 -20.64 -14.15
N SER A 385 -29.57 -19.93 -13.95
CA SER A 385 -30.31 -19.28 -15.03
C SER A 385 -29.49 -18.17 -15.70
N LEU A 386 -28.73 -17.44 -14.89
CA LEU A 386 -27.85 -16.37 -15.34
C LEU A 386 -26.67 -16.92 -16.16
N GLN A 387 -26.02 -18.01 -15.72
CA GLN A 387 -24.98 -18.70 -16.49
C GLN A 387 -25.47 -19.19 -17.85
N GLN A 388 -26.69 -19.72 -17.93
CA GLN A 388 -27.32 -20.13 -19.19
C GLN A 388 -27.60 -18.96 -20.13
N THR A 389 -27.79 -17.76 -19.58
CA THR A 389 -28.01 -16.53 -20.37
C THR A 389 -26.69 -15.97 -20.88
N ILE A 390 -25.62 -16.05 -20.09
CA ILE A 390 -24.26 -15.62 -20.47
C ILE A 390 -23.64 -16.52 -21.54
N SER A 391 -23.93 -17.82 -21.48
CA SER A 391 -23.35 -18.81 -22.40
C SER A 391 -24.03 -18.85 -23.78
N LYS A 392 -25.09 -18.06 -23.98
CA LYS A 392 -25.81 -17.88 -25.25
C LYS A 392 -25.33 -16.60 -25.92
#